data_AF-A0A350WLT6-F1
#
_entry.id   AF-A0A350WLT6-F1
#
_cell.length_a   1.000
_cell.length_b   1.000
_cell.length_c   1.000
_cell.angle_alpha   90.00
_cell.angle_beta   90.00
_cell.angle_gamma   90.00
#
_symmetry.space_group_name_H-M   'P 1'
#
loop_
_entity.id
_entity.type
_entity.pdbx_description
1 polymer ?
#
loop_
_entity_poly.entity_id
_entity_poly.type
_entity_poly.pdbx_seq_one_letter_code
_entity_poly.pdbx_strand_id
1 'polypeptide(L)'
;METNPIPQAEPKSNRNLIIGVVVAIILCCCCVVTGVGGWYGYQAYVAAQQAVEDFQNFEIPEIPTDVPFDPTNPESNPQLDFSGEMPSGGLADDETRLTAWFSVQIIAAISGCTAPTVEGTTITVLEQPDANGNWVEEWNVNCGDGTSQPFKINYTNESGYITPNVEIP
;
A
#
# COMPACT_ATOMS: atom_id res chain seq x y z
N MET A 1 -83.31 -31.05 -42.80
CA MET A 1 -82.47 -31.88 -41.92
C MET A 1 -81.78 -30.94 -40.96
N GLU A 2 -82.11 -31.05 -39.68
CA GLU A 2 -81.60 -30.20 -38.60
C GLU A 2 -80.08 -30.30 -38.47
N THR A 3 -79.39 -29.17 -38.38
CA THR A 3 -77.98 -29.11 -37.99
C THR A 3 -77.91 -28.96 -36.47
N ASN A 4 -77.54 -30.06 -35.80
CA ASN A 4 -77.19 -30.05 -34.37
C ASN A 4 -75.79 -29.43 -34.18
N PRO A 5 -75.57 -28.49 -33.23
CA PRO A 5 -74.24 -28.00 -32.94
C PRO A 5 -73.45 -29.03 -32.13
N ILE A 6 -72.22 -29.31 -32.57
CA ILE A 6 -71.24 -30.12 -31.84
C ILE A 6 -70.79 -29.32 -30.61
N PRO A 7 -70.86 -29.86 -29.38
CA PRO A 7 -70.31 -29.17 -28.21
C PRO A 7 -68.79 -29.03 -28.36
N GLN A 8 -68.29 -27.81 -28.53
CA GLN A 8 -66.86 -27.54 -28.32
C GLN A 8 -66.61 -27.57 -26.82
N ALA A 9 -65.85 -28.58 -26.37
CA ALA A 9 -65.39 -28.64 -24.98
C ALA A 9 -64.55 -27.39 -24.66
N GLU A 10 -64.96 -26.66 -23.62
CA GLU A 10 -64.23 -25.48 -23.15
C GLU A 10 -62.77 -25.84 -22.83
N PRO A 11 -61.79 -25.06 -23.31
CA PRO A 11 -60.39 -25.32 -22.97
C PRO A 11 -60.19 -25.12 -21.46
N LYS A 12 -59.85 -26.21 -20.76
CA LYS A 12 -59.58 -26.22 -19.32
C LYS A 12 -58.46 -25.21 -18.99
N SER A 13 -58.85 -24.09 -18.38
CA SER A 13 -57.92 -23.01 -18.02
C SER A 13 -57.06 -23.40 -16.83
N ASN A 14 -55.80 -23.78 -17.08
CA ASN A 14 -54.80 -24.09 -16.04
C ASN A 14 -54.08 -22.83 -15.53
N ARG A 15 -54.65 -21.64 -15.78
CA ARG A 15 -54.02 -20.34 -15.49
C ARG A 15 -53.61 -20.20 -14.01
N ASN A 16 -54.44 -20.68 -13.08
CA ASN A 16 -54.15 -20.60 -11.65
C ASN A 16 -53.01 -21.54 -11.22
N LEU A 17 -52.87 -22.70 -11.88
CA LEU A 17 -51.76 -23.63 -11.64
C LEU A 17 -50.44 -23.04 -12.15
N ILE A 18 -50.45 -22.43 -13.33
CA ILE A 18 -49.26 -21.79 -13.92
C ILE A 18 -48.79 -20.62 -13.04
N ILE A 19 -49.72 -19.76 -12.58
CA ILE A 19 -49.39 -18.65 -11.68
C ILE A 19 -48.77 -19.17 -10.38
N GLY A 20 -49.35 -20.23 -9.78
CA GLY A 20 -48.80 -20.83 -8.56
C GLY A 20 -47.37 -21.36 -8.74
N VAL A 21 -47.09 -22.04 -9.86
CA VAL A 21 -45.75 -22.56 -10.18
C VAL A 21 -44.75 -21.42 -10.37
N VAL A 22 -45.12 -20.37 -11.10
CA VAL A 22 -44.23 -19.22 -11.35
C VAL A 22 -43.87 -18.50 -10.05
N VAL A 23 -44.84 -18.27 -9.17
CA VAL A 23 -44.59 -17.63 -7.87
C VAL A 23 -43.66 -18.49 -7.01
N ALA A 24 -43.85 -19.81 -6.98
CA ALA A 24 -42.99 -20.73 -6.23
C ALA A 24 -41.54 -20.74 -6.74
N ILE A 25 -41.33 -20.70 -8.05
CA ILE A 25 -39.99 -20.64 -8.66
C ILE A 25 -39.30 -19.32 -8.31
N ILE A 26 -40.00 -18.18 -8.42
CA ILE A 26 -39.44 -16.86 -8.11
C ILE A 26 -39.04 -16.79 -6.63
N LEU A 27 -39.90 -17.23 -5.71
CA LEU A 27 -39.59 -17.26 -4.28
C LEU A 27 -38.39 -18.16 -3.98
N CYS A 28 -38.30 -19.32 -4.62
CA CYS A 28 -37.15 -20.22 -4.50
C CYS A 28 -35.85 -19.57 -4.99
N CYS A 29 -35.88 -18.93 -6.16
CA CYS A 29 -34.73 -18.22 -6.72
C CYS A 29 -34.28 -17.05 -5.83
N CYS A 30 -35.21 -16.27 -5.27
CA CYS A 30 -34.89 -15.18 -4.36
C CYS A 30 -34.20 -15.69 -3.09
N CYS A 31 -34.70 -16.77 -2.48
CA CYS A 31 -34.11 -17.36 -1.27
C CYS A 31 -32.68 -17.88 -1.51
N VAL A 32 -32.42 -18.49 -2.68
CA VAL A 32 -31.09 -18.99 -3.04
C VAL A 32 -30.11 -17.84 -3.25
N VAL A 33 -30.52 -16.78 -3.96
CA VAL A 33 -29.67 -15.60 -4.19
C VAL A 33 -29.31 -14.90 -2.89
N THR A 34 -30.27 -14.72 -1.97
CA THR A 34 -30.00 -14.09 -0.67
C THR A 34 -29.13 -14.96 0.23
N GLY A 35 -29.31 -16.29 0.21
CA GLY A 35 -28.50 -17.21 1.02
C GLY A 35 -27.04 -17.26 0.56
N VAL A 36 -26.82 -17.35 -0.76
CA VAL A 36 -25.46 -17.37 -1.33
C VAL A 36 -24.79 -16.00 -1.20
N GLY A 37 -25.50 -14.92 -1.52
CA GLY A 37 -24.99 -13.55 -1.38
C GLY A 37 -24.65 -13.20 0.07
N GLY A 38 -25.47 -13.62 1.03
CA GLY A 38 -25.22 -13.43 2.46
C GLY A 38 -23.98 -14.19 2.94
N TRP A 39 -23.75 -15.41 2.45
CA TRP A 39 -22.55 -16.19 2.81
C TRP A 39 -21.26 -15.54 2.30
N TYR A 40 -21.23 -15.09 1.04
CA TYR A 40 -20.05 -14.40 0.50
C TYR A 40 -19.82 -13.04 1.17
N GLY A 41 -20.88 -12.30 1.47
CA GLY A 41 -20.78 -11.04 2.23
C GLY A 41 -20.24 -11.24 3.65
N TYR A 42 -20.66 -12.31 4.34
CA TYR A 42 -20.16 -12.64 5.66
C TYR A 42 -18.67 -13.03 5.66
N GLN A 43 -18.22 -13.80 4.66
CA GLN A 43 -16.81 -14.14 4.50
C GLN A 43 -15.93 -12.89 4.29
N ALA A 44 -16.37 -11.96 3.45
CA ALA A 44 -15.66 -10.69 3.24
C ALA A 44 -15.61 -9.84 4.51
N TYR A 45 -16.70 -9.80 5.29
CA TYR A 45 -16.77 -9.09 6.56
C TYR A 45 -15.79 -9.66 7.60
N VAL A 46 -15.73 -10.99 7.76
CA VAL A 46 -14.82 -11.64 8.71
C VAL A 46 -13.36 -11.44 8.30
N ALA A 47 -13.05 -11.55 7.00
CA ALA A 47 -11.70 -11.28 6.49
C ALA A 47 -11.27 -9.82 6.74
N ALA A 48 -12.20 -8.86 6.59
CA ALA A 48 -11.93 -7.47 6.89
C ALA A 48 -11.68 -7.23 8.40
N GLN A 49 -12.37 -7.93 9.29
CA GLN A 49 -12.11 -7.83 10.73
C GLN A 49 -10.74 -8.39 11.11
N GLN A 50 -10.34 -9.52 10.54
CA GLN A 50 -9.01 -10.11 10.78
C GLN A 50 -7.88 -9.16 10.35
N ALA A 51 -8.02 -8.51 9.19
CA ALA A 51 -7.05 -7.52 8.74
C ALA A 51 -6.92 -6.33 9.72
N VAL A 52 -8.04 -5.87 10.30
CA VAL A 52 -8.03 -4.79 11.30
C VAL A 52 -7.36 -5.23 12.60
N GLU A 53 -7.59 -6.46 13.06
CA GLU A 53 -6.93 -7.03 14.24
C GLU A 53 -5.41 -7.19 14.03
N ASP A 54 -4.97 -7.57 12.82
CA ASP A 54 -3.54 -7.66 12.48
C ASP A 54 -2.85 -6.29 12.51
N PHE A 55 -3.52 -5.21 12.08
CA PHE A 55 -2.98 -3.85 12.23
C PHE A 55 -2.90 -3.41 13.69
N GLN A 56 -3.81 -3.87 14.55
CA GLN A 56 -3.78 -3.54 15.99
C GLN A 56 -2.74 -4.35 16.76
N ASN A 57 -2.41 -5.55 16.30
CA ASN A 57 -1.41 -6.45 16.90
C ASN A 57 -0.02 -6.32 16.30
N PHE A 58 0.23 -5.28 15.50
CA PHE A 58 1.58 -4.95 15.09
C PHE A 58 2.36 -4.50 16.32
N GLU A 59 3.10 -5.42 16.94
CA GLU A 59 4.10 -5.11 17.95
C GLU A 59 5.11 -4.18 17.30
N ILE A 60 5.01 -2.89 17.62
CA ILE A 60 6.03 -1.90 17.29
C ILE A 60 7.31 -2.44 17.92
N PRO A 61 8.36 -2.76 17.13
CA PRO A 61 9.65 -3.12 17.69
C PRO A 61 10.04 -2.01 18.67
N GLU A 62 10.34 -2.35 19.93
CA GLU A 62 10.78 -1.38 20.92
C GLU A 62 11.95 -0.59 20.33
N ILE A 63 11.67 0.66 19.95
CA ILE A 63 12.71 1.61 19.56
C ILE A 63 13.57 1.75 20.82
N PRO A 64 14.89 1.46 20.77
CA PRO A 64 15.72 1.55 21.96
C PRO A 64 15.59 2.96 22.56
N THR A 65 14.93 3.05 23.73
CA THR A 65 14.66 4.31 24.44
C THR A 65 15.88 4.90 25.15
N ASP A 66 17.07 4.33 24.91
CA ASP A 66 18.32 4.75 25.52
C ASP A 66 19.00 5.93 24.78
N VAL A 67 18.36 6.50 23.75
CA VAL A 67 18.69 7.86 23.30
C VAL A 67 18.03 8.84 24.27
N PRO A 68 18.80 9.59 25.10
CA PRO A 68 18.23 10.58 25.99
C PRO A 68 17.68 11.72 25.12
N PHE A 69 16.38 11.68 24.84
CA PHE A 69 15.66 12.81 24.26
C PHE A 69 15.57 13.86 25.37
N ASP A 70 16.62 14.66 25.52
CA ASP A 70 16.63 15.79 26.42
C ASP A 70 16.08 17.02 25.69
N PRO A 71 14.81 17.42 25.90
CA PRO A 71 14.23 18.59 25.25
C PRO A 71 14.90 19.91 25.67
N THR A 72 15.82 19.88 26.64
CA THR A 72 16.60 21.04 27.08
C THR A 72 18.00 21.11 26.48
N ASN A 73 18.45 20.06 25.76
CA ASN A 73 19.73 20.04 25.05
C ASN A 73 19.52 19.98 23.53
N PRO A 74 19.64 21.10 22.79
CA PRO A 74 19.49 21.12 21.34
C PRO A 74 20.57 20.34 20.57
N GLU A 75 21.64 19.87 21.25
CA GLU A 75 22.71 19.07 20.63
C GLU A 75 22.46 17.55 20.72
N SER A 76 21.47 17.08 21.49
CA SER A 76 21.20 15.63 21.64
C SER A 76 20.18 15.06 20.66
N ASN A 77 19.57 15.91 19.82
CA ASN A 77 18.65 15.46 18.78
C ASN A 77 19.31 15.51 17.41
N PRO A 78 19.20 14.44 16.60
CA PRO A 78 19.60 14.52 15.21
C PRO A 78 18.80 15.64 14.52
N GLN A 79 19.53 16.60 13.93
CA GLN A 79 18.93 17.69 13.18
C GLN A 79 18.53 17.17 11.81
N LEU A 80 17.39 16.49 11.76
CA LEU A 80 16.77 16.09 10.51
C LEU A 80 16.18 17.33 9.84
N ASP A 81 16.52 17.52 8.58
CA ASP A 81 15.98 18.56 7.73
C ASP A 81 14.64 18.11 7.13
N PHE A 82 13.58 18.80 7.55
CA PHE A 82 12.21 18.65 7.05
C PHE A 82 11.77 19.81 6.15
N SER A 83 12.70 20.66 5.69
CA SER A 83 12.43 21.77 4.78
C SER A 83 11.82 21.32 3.45
N GLY A 84 12.02 20.05 3.09
CA GLY A 84 11.69 19.50 1.77
C GLY A 84 12.79 19.74 0.74
N GLU A 85 13.92 20.33 1.14
CA GLU A 85 15.11 20.40 0.30
C GLU A 85 15.79 19.01 0.25
N MET A 86 16.34 18.69 -0.90
CA MET A 86 17.03 17.42 -1.15
C MET A 86 18.20 17.65 -2.10
N PRO A 87 19.27 16.83 -2.04
CA PRO A 87 20.37 16.91 -2.98
C PRO A 87 19.87 16.71 -4.42
N SER A 88 20.42 17.50 -5.34
CA SER A 88 20.10 17.41 -6.77
C SER A 88 20.98 16.38 -7.48
N GLY A 89 20.45 15.72 -8.51
CA GLY A 89 21.17 14.75 -9.31
C GLY A 89 20.52 13.37 -9.26
N GLY A 90 21.31 12.33 -9.52
CA GLY A 90 20.81 10.96 -9.59
C GLY A 90 19.87 10.70 -10.77
N LEU A 91 19.25 9.53 -10.77
CA LEU A 91 18.26 9.10 -11.75
C LEU A 91 16.82 9.15 -11.22
N ALA A 92 16.64 9.22 -9.90
CA ALA A 92 15.34 9.33 -9.26
C ALA A 92 14.62 10.65 -9.65
N ASP A 93 13.30 10.57 -9.80
CA ASP A 93 12.43 11.75 -9.85
C ASP A 93 12.39 12.46 -8.50
N ASP A 94 11.79 13.66 -8.46
CA ASP A 94 11.82 14.51 -7.28
C ASP A 94 11.13 13.88 -6.05
N GLU A 95 10.01 13.16 -6.22
CA GLU A 95 9.30 12.56 -5.09
C GLU A 95 10.07 11.36 -4.52
N THR A 96 10.60 10.51 -5.41
CA THR A 96 11.43 9.37 -5.04
C THR A 96 12.71 9.82 -4.36
N ARG A 97 13.35 10.88 -4.87
CA ARG A 97 14.58 11.44 -4.31
C ARG A 97 14.34 12.09 -2.95
N LEU A 98 13.21 12.77 -2.76
CA LEU A 98 12.84 13.34 -1.47
C LEU A 98 12.64 12.23 -0.43
N THR A 99 11.94 11.16 -0.82
CA THR A 99 11.75 9.98 0.03
C THR A 99 13.08 9.34 0.40
N ALA A 100 13.97 9.14 -0.58
CA ALA A 100 15.31 8.61 -0.37
C ALA A 100 16.11 9.49 0.59
N TRP A 101 16.01 10.82 0.44
CA TRP A 101 16.71 11.77 1.31
C TRP A 101 16.26 11.64 2.77
N PHE A 102 14.96 11.53 3.05
CA PHE A 102 14.49 11.29 4.42
C PHE A 102 15.06 9.99 5.02
N SER A 103 15.06 8.91 4.25
CA SER A 103 15.66 7.64 4.70
C SER A 103 17.16 7.79 4.97
N VAL A 104 17.90 8.45 4.08
CA VAL A 104 19.34 8.68 4.22
C VAL A 104 19.65 9.51 5.46
N GLN A 105 18.90 10.58 5.72
CA GLN A 105 19.12 11.43 6.91
C GLN A 105 18.99 10.64 8.21
N ILE A 106 18.02 9.72 8.29
CA ILE A 106 17.81 8.87 9.47
C ILE A 106 18.97 7.89 9.63
N ILE A 107 19.36 7.18 8.56
CA ILE A 107 20.46 6.22 8.62
C ILE A 107 21.79 6.91 8.90
N ALA A 108 22.02 8.08 8.30
CA ALA A 108 23.21 8.88 8.56
C ALA A 108 23.26 9.35 10.02
N ALA A 109 22.14 9.82 10.58
CA ALA A 109 22.07 10.18 11.99
C ALA A 109 22.45 9.01 12.92
N ILE A 110 21.98 7.80 12.61
CA ILE A 110 22.29 6.59 13.37
C ILE A 110 23.76 6.16 13.19
N SER A 111 24.37 6.41 12.02
CA SER A 111 25.78 6.11 11.74
C SER A 111 26.76 7.15 12.31
N GLY A 112 26.27 8.19 13.00
CA GLY A 112 27.08 9.21 13.65
C GLY A 112 27.19 10.55 12.91
N CYS A 113 26.44 10.73 11.81
CA CYS A 113 26.31 11.98 11.07
C CYS A 113 25.32 12.90 11.80
N THR A 114 25.81 13.80 12.66
CA THR A 114 24.94 14.55 13.60
C THR A 114 23.97 15.52 12.91
N ALA A 115 24.39 16.11 11.79
CA ALA A 115 23.60 17.08 11.02
C ALA A 115 23.75 16.83 9.51
N PRO A 116 23.09 15.81 8.94
CA PRO A 116 23.11 15.59 7.50
C PRO A 116 22.52 16.81 6.77
N THR A 117 23.25 17.33 5.79
CA THR A 117 22.89 18.56 5.08
C THR A 117 22.79 18.34 3.57
N VAL A 118 21.88 19.06 2.92
CA VAL A 118 21.75 19.03 1.45
C VAL A 118 22.98 19.67 0.79
N GLU A 119 23.46 20.78 1.34
CA GLU A 119 24.61 21.50 0.80
C GLU A 119 25.89 20.65 0.91
N GLY A 120 26.54 20.39 -0.23
CA GLY A 120 27.73 19.55 -0.30
C GLY A 120 27.47 18.05 -0.37
N THR A 121 26.21 17.60 -0.22
CA THR A 121 25.86 16.20 -0.49
C THR A 121 25.82 15.94 -1.99
N THR A 122 26.49 14.88 -2.44
CA THR A 122 26.59 14.52 -3.86
C THR A 122 26.07 13.11 -4.14
N ILE A 123 25.41 12.94 -5.29
CA ILE A 123 24.85 11.66 -5.73
C ILE A 123 25.68 11.12 -6.90
N THR A 124 26.16 9.88 -6.76
CA THR A 124 26.86 9.15 -7.81
C THR A 124 26.05 7.92 -8.21
N VAL A 125 25.78 7.75 -9.51
CA VAL A 125 25.10 6.55 -10.00
C VAL A 125 26.13 5.44 -10.16
N LEU A 126 26.01 4.38 -9.35
CA LEU A 126 26.90 3.22 -9.39
C LEU A 126 26.46 2.23 -10.47
N GLU A 127 25.16 1.97 -10.55
CA GLU A 127 24.56 1.04 -11.51
C GLU A 127 23.43 1.75 -12.26
N GLN A 128 23.36 1.53 -13.57
CA GLN A 128 22.25 2.02 -14.41
C GLN A 128 21.01 1.12 -14.24
N PRO A 129 19.81 1.63 -14.53
CA PRO A 129 18.58 0.84 -14.43
C PRO A 129 18.64 -0.45 -15.24
N ASP A 130 18.40 -1.57 -14.58
CA ASP A 130 18.31 -2.89 -15.19
C ASP A 130 17.00 -3.06 -16.00
N ALA A 131 16.78 -4.26 -16.56
CA ALA A 131 15.55 -4.56 -17.31
C ALA A 131 14.26 -4.47 -16.47
N ASN A 132 14.37 -4.53 -15.15
CA ASN A 132 13.27 -4.39 -14.20
C ASN A 132 13.11 -2.93 -13.72
N GLY A 133 14.04 -2.04 -14.08
CA GLY A 133 14.07 -0.67 -13.60
C GLY A 133 14.66 -0.51 -12.19
N ASN A 134 15.46 -1.47 -11.73
CA ASN A 134 16.23 -1.35 -10.48
C ASN A 134 17.59 -0.73 -10.76
N TRP A 135 18.09 0.12 -9.86
CA TRP A 135 19.42 0.72 -9.98
C TRP A 135 20.02 1.03 -8.62
N VAL A 136 21.29 1.45 -8.64
CA VAL A 136 22.05 1.73 -7.41
C VAL A 136 22.72 3.10 -7.50
N GLU A 137 22.56 3.88 -6.44
CA GLU A 137 23.27 5.14 -6.25
C GLU A 137 24.08 5.13 -4.96
N GLU A 138 25.13 5.92 -4.92
CA GLU A 138 25.88 6.24 -3.71
C GLU A 138 25.75 7.73 -3.42
N TRP A 139 25.27 8.04 -2.23
CA TRP A 139 25.07 9.39 -1.76
C TRP A 139 26.17 9.69 -0.76
N ASN A 140 27.10 10.57 -1.13
CA ASN A 140 28.12 11.07 -0.22
C ASN A 140 27.54 12.24 0.57
N VAL A 141 27.07 11.96 1.77
CA VAL A 141 26.28 12.87 2.61
C VAL A 141 27.21 13.73 3.46
N ASN A 142 27.00 15.05 3.41
CA ASN A 142 27.70 16.01 4.27
C ASN A 142 27.09 16.01 5.68
N CYS A 143 27.91 15.76 6.70
CA CYS A 143 27.48 15.66 8.10
C CYS A 143 27.45 16.98 8.87
N GLY A 144 27.71 18.10 8.21
CA GLY A 144 27.64 19.44 8.80
C GLY A 144 28.85 19.81 9.67
N ASP A 145 29.73 18.86 9.98
CA ASP A 145 30.97 19.02 10.73
C ASP A 145 32.22 19.11 9.83
N GLY A 146 32.01 19.20 8.51
CA GLY A 146 33.06 19.17 7.50
C GLY A 146 33.50 17.76 7.08
N THR A 147 32.86 16.72 7.61
CA THR A 147 33.02 15.33 7.14
C THR A 147 31.92 14.93 6.17
N SER A 148 32.17 13.88 5.39
CA SER A 148 31.15 13.28 4.54
C SER A 148 31.24 11.76 4.60
N GLN A 149 30.08 11.10 4.52
CA GLN A 149 29.97 9.65 4.58
C GLN A 149 29.19 9.12 3.36
N PRO A 150 29.68 8.06 2.70
CA PRO A 150 28.96 7.44 1.60
C PRO A 150 27.85 6.51 2.10
N PHE A 151 26.67 6.61 1.51
CA PHE A 151 25.53 5.72 1.74
C PHE A 151 25.06 5.15 0.42
N LYS A 152 24.97 3.83 0.34
CA LYS A 152 24.48 3.14 -0.84
C LYS A 152 22.98 2.99 -0.79
N ILE A 153 22.31 3.34 -1.88
CA ILE A 153 20.86 3.30 -2.02
C ILE A 153 20.52 2.37 -3.18
N ASN A 154 19.80 1.30 -2.87
CA ASN A 154 19.26 0.38 -3.85
C ASN A 154 17.80 0.78 -4.15
N TYR A 155 17.55 1.18 -5.39
CA TYR A 155 16.21 1.48 -5.86
C TYR A 155 15.62 0.24 -6.48
N THR A 156 14.50 -0.23 -5.92
CA THR A 156 13.77 -1.39 -6.43
C THR A 156 12.45 -0.95 -7.05
N ASN A 157 12.14 -1.48 -8.23
CA ASN A 157 10.87 -1.27 -8.90
C ASN A 157 9.93 -2.44 -8.63
N GLU A 158 8.85 -2.18 -7.92
CA GLU A 158 7.79 -3.15 -7.67
C GLU A 158 6.50 -2.66 -8.30
N SER A 159 6.10 -3.27 -9.42
CA SER A 159 4.87 -2.93 -10.15
C SER A 159 4.77 -1.45 -10.59
N GLY A 160 5.91 -0.82 -10.88
CA GLY A 160 5.99 0.58 -11.29
C GLY A 160 6.22 1.57 -10.15
N TYR A 161 6.25 1.10 -8.89
CA TYR A 161 6.62 1.92 -7.73
C TYR A 161 8.10 1.73 -7.44
N ILE A 162 8.84 2.84 -7.41
CA ILE A 162 10.25 2.83 -7.02
C ILE A 162 10.38 3.02 -5.51
N THR A 163 11.05 2.09 -4.85
CA THR A 163 11.33 2.16 -3.41
C THR A 163 12.82 2.29 -3.17
N PRO A 164 13.29 3.37 -2.51
CA PRO A 164 14.69 3.50 -2.08
C PRO A 164 14.95 2.66 -0.84
N ASN A 165 16.00 1.85 -0.86
CA ASN A 165 16.49 1.09 0.28
C ASN A 165 17.93 1.50 0.60
N VAL A 166 18.13 2.16 1.73
CA VAL A 166 19.46 2.64 2.16
C VAL A 166 20.17 1.51 2.93
N GLU A 167 21.36 1.13 2.46
CA GLU A 167 22.21 0.16 3.18
C GLU A 167 22.80 0.81 4.44
N ILE A 168 22.78 0.07 5.55
CA ILE A 168 23.48 0.49 6.77
C ILE A 168 24.97 0.16 6.58
N PRO A 169 25.88 1.13 6.76
CA PRO A 169 27.32 0.91 6.62
C PRO A 169 27.92 -0.04 7.68
#